data_AF-A0A965V2W5-F1
#
_entry.id   AF-A0A965V2W5-F1
#
_cell.length_a   1.000
_cell.length_b   1.000
_cell.length_c   1.000
_cell.angle_alpha   90.00
_cell.angle_beta   90.00
_cell.angle_gamma   90.00
#
_symmetry.space_group_name_H-M   'P 1'
#
loop_
_entity.id
_entity.type
_entity.pdbx_description
1 polymer ?
#
loop_
_entity_poly.entity_id
_entity_poly.type
_entity_poly.pdbx_seq_one_letter_code
_entity_poly.pdbx_strand_id
1 'polypeptide(L)'
;MSMLKEIAERTKIDRMGRTFHRKVVVCSCDACEKTYEKPYYATMNFDALTFCSRKCLWQSKKSGLLAEKARKTLLEKYGVENPSQSPAVQEKIRKNNLKKYGVEHHTKSECFKEKQKQCRVEKFGVEHHWMLDEVKQKRKETWRQNYGTDNPFAAEEIKDKIRQTFQQNYGTDNPFAAEEIQEKIRDTLMTRYGVDHCSKYDVTHRKQVEAKVGMDYDYYYDEFLPAFESYRRKVWAVTKKQPLETLENFDQRGRGNNGYHVDHIVSISDGFKNNIEPEVIGHIKNLRMLLGRENISKGPKSDMEINELLEMTGAQDEMDN
;
A
#
# COMPACT_ATOMS: atom_id res chain seq x y z
N MET A 1 23.61 -3.78 -44.81
CA MET A 1 24.96 -3.78 -45.41
C MET A 1 25.54 -5.17 -45.27
N SER A 2 25.57 -5.89 -46.40
CA SER A 2 26.11 -7.24 -46.51
C SER A 2 27.62 -7.21 -46.22
N MET A 3 28.05 -7.79 -45.10
CA MET A 3 29.47 -8.01 -44.87
C MET A 3 29.96 -9.10 -45.83
N LEU A 4 31.05 -8.83 -46.57
CA LEU A 4 31.76 -9.84 -47.34
C LEU A 4 32.31 -10.91 -46.39
N LYS A 5 31.63 -12.06 -46.32
CA LYS A 5 32.04 -13.25 -45.58
C LYS A 5 32.56 -14.27 -46.58
N GLU A 6 33.77 -14.02 -47.09
CA GLU A 6 34.42 -14.92 -48.03
C GLU A 6 35.17 -16.02 -47.28
N ILE A 7 35.02 -17.26 -47.76
CA ILE A 7 35.77 -18.43 -47.26
C ILE A 7 37.05 -18.52 -48.08
N ALA A 8 38.21 -18.40 -47.42
CA ALA A 8 39.51 -18.55 -48.04
C ALA A 8 40.24 -19.76 -47.46
N GLU A 9 41.04 -20.43 -48.28
CA GLU A 9 41.95 -21.48 -47.83
C GLU A 9 43.34 -20.90 -47.60
N ARG A 10 43.89 -21.12 -46.40
CA ARG A 10 45.23 -20.67 -46.02
C ARG A 10 46.10 -21.86 -45.68
N THR A 11 47.29 -21.90 -46.27
CA THR A 11 48.31 -22.91 -45.96
C THR A 11 49.12 -22.43 -44.76
N LYS A 12 49.22 -23.25 -43.71
CA LYS A 12 50.08 -23.03 -42.55
C LYS A 12 51.17 -24.10 -42.50
N ILE A 13 52.36 -23.69 -42.11
CA ILE A 13 53.51 -24.57 -41.87
C ILE A 13 53.65 -24.75 -40.36
N ASP A 14 53.67 -25.99 -39.89
CA ASP A 14 53.91 -26.34 -38.49
C ASP A 14 55.40 -26.16 -38.13
N ARG A 15 55.75 -26.14 -36.84
CA ARG A 15 57.14 -26.04 -36.35
C ARG A 15 58.05 -27.17 -36.87
N MET A 16 57.46 -28.29 -37.30
CA MET A 16 58.14 -29.45 -37.90
C MET A 16 58.15 -29.42 -39.45
N GLY A 17 57.80 -28.30 -40.09
CA GLY A 17 57.85 -28.14 -41.55
C GLY A 17 56.68 -28.75 -42.33
N ARG A 18 55.67 -29.31 -41.66
CA ARG A 18 54.49 -29.91 -42.29
C ARG A 18 53.48 -28.85 -42.72
N THR A 19 53.01 -28.92 -43.96
CA THR A 19 51.98 -28.02 -44.51
C THR A 19 50.57 -28.54 -44.21
N PHE A 20 49.71 -27.69 -43.64
CA PHE A 20 48.30 -27.98 -43.44
C PHE A 20 47.44 -26.85 -44.00
N HIS A 21 46.33 -27.21 -44.66
CA HIS A 21 45.36 -26.26 -45.19
C HIS A 21 44.27 -26.01 -44.13
N ARG A 22 44.03 -24.74 -43.79
CA ARG A 22 42.94 -24.33 -42.90
C ARG A 22 42.00 -23.39 -43.64
N LYS A 23 40.71 -23.71 -43.59
CA LYS A 23 39.64 -22.80 -44.03
C LYS A 23 39.50 -21.66 -43.03
N VAL A 24 39.59 -20.43 -43.52
CA VAL A 24 39.38 -19.19 -42.75
C VAL A 24 38.25 -18.39 -43.37
N VAL A 25 37.58 -17.60 -42.53
CA VAL A 25 36.53 -16.66 -42.93
C VAL A 25 37.03 -15.25 -42.68
N VAL A 26 36.95 -14.40 -43.69
CA VAL A 26 37.18 -12.97 -43.55
C VAL A 26 35.90 -12.34 -42.99
N CYS A 27 36.00 -11.61 -41.88
CA CYS A 27 34.86 -10.93 -41.25
C CYS A 27 35.20 -9.47 -41.02
N SER A 28 34.21 -8.58 -41.14
CA SER A 28 34.31 -7.22 -40.61
C SER A 28 33.78 -7.15 -39.17
N CYS A 29 34.38 -6.29 -38.36
CA CYS A 29 33.98 -6.06 -36.98
C CYS A 29 32.78 -5.12 -36.92
N ASP A 30 31.67 -5.52 -36.28
CA ASP A 30 30.48 -4.67 -36.10
C ASP A 30 30.71 -3.46 -35.18
N ALA A 31 31.80 -3.43 -34.42
CA ALA A 31 32.09 -2.36 -33.47
C ALA A 31 33.07 -1.30 -34.00
N CYS A 32 33.96 -1.68 -34.91
CA CYS A 32 35.05 -0.81 -35.37
C CYS A 32 35.38 -0.96 -36.85
N GLU A 33 34.57 -1.71 -37.60
CA GLU A 33 34.63 -1.91 -39.06
C GLU A 33 35.91 -2.54 -39.62
N LYS A 34 36.89 -2.85 -38.77
CA LYS A 34 38.13 -3.53 -39.18
C LYS A 34 37.86 -4.94 -39.70
N THR A 35 38.51 -5.31 -40.79
CA THR A 35 38.52 -6.68 -41.33
C THR A 35 39.51 -7.55 -40.57
N TYR A 36 39.12 -8.80 -40.30
CA TYR A 36 39.96 -9.78 -39.62
C TYR A 36 39.60 -11.21 -40.03
N GLU A 37 40.58 -12.11 -39.95
CA GLU A 37 40.40 -13.53 -40.29
C GLU A 37 40.10 -14.35 -39.03
N LYS A 38 39.12 -15.25 -39.13
CA LYS A 38 38.79 -16.23 -38.08
C LYS A 38 38.67 -17.63 -38.69
N PRO A 39 38.88 -18.71 -37.93
CA PRO A 39 38.72 -20.05 -38.46
C PRO A 39 37.27 -20.36 -38.86
N TYR A 40 37.11 -21.08 -39.97
CA TYR A 40 35.82 -21.58 -40.42
C TYR A 40 35.39 -22.80 -39.60
N TYR A 41 34.12 -22.80 -39.17
CA TYR A 41 33.45 -23.97 -38.62
C TYR A 41 32.13 -24.16 -39.36
N ALA A 42 31.75 -25.41 -39.66
CA ALA A 42 30.50 -25.71 -40.39
C ALA A 42 29.23 -25.26 -39.65
N THR A 43 29.29 -25.16 -38.31
CA THR A 43 28.19 -24.73 -37.44
C THR A 43 28.16 -23.22 -37.20
N MET A 44 28.98 -22.42 -37.89
CA MET A 44 28.99 -20.97 -37.69
C MET A 44 27.68 -20.33 -38.11
N ASN A 45 27.08 -19.57 -37.21
CA ASN A 45 25.97 -18.70 -37.53
C ASN A 45 26.50 -17.44 -38.25
N PHE A 46 26.23 -17.35 -39.54
CA PHE A 46 26.62 -16.21 -40.37
C PHE A 46 25.77 -14.96 -40.11
N ASP A 47 24.65 -15.06 -39.41
CA ASP A 47 23.82 -13.89 -39.07
C ASP A 47 24.23 -13.28 -37.73
N ALA A 48 25.16 -13.88 -36.99
CA ALA A 48 25.65 -13.36 -35.72
C ALA A 48 26.55 -12.11 -35.89
N LEU A 49 26.56 -11.25 -34.86
CA LEU A 49 27.51 -10.13 -34.79
C LEU A 49 28.93 -10.66 -34.60
N THR A 50 29.89 -10.05 -35.28
CA THR A 50 31.31 -10.43 -35.31
C THR A 50 32.19 -9.31 -34.77
N PHE A 51 33.10 -9.66 -33.84
CA PHE A 51 34.00 -8.71 -33.19
C PHE A 51 35.47 -9.14 -33.33
N CYS A 52 36.34 -8.20 -33.66
CA CYS A 52 37.78 -8.46 -33.84
C CYS A 52 38.54 -8.68 -32.52
N SER A 53 38.02 -8.20 -31.39
CA SER A 53 38.66 -8.32 -30.07
C SER A 53 37.66 -8.27 -28.92
N ARG A 54 38.08 -8.74 -27.72
CA ARG A 54 37.30 -8.63 -26.48
C ARG A 54 36.96 -7.16 -26.13
N LYS A 55 37.84 -6.21 -26.49
CA LYS A 55 37.59 -4.78 -26.29
C LYS A 55 36.39 -4.30 -27.13
N CYS A 56 36.31 -4.70 -28.39
CA CYS A 56 35.21 -4.38 -29.28
C CYS A 56 33.87 -4.99 -28.83
N LEU A 57 33.89 -6.20 -28.27
CA LEU A 57 32.70 -6.81 -27.65
C LEU A 57 32.21 -5.98 -26.46
N TRP A 58 33.12 -5.56 -25.57
CA TRP A 58 32.75 -4.77 -24.39
C TRP A 58 32.25 -3.37 -24.76
N GLN A 59 32.89 -2.73 -25.74
CA GLN A 59 32.42 -1.46 -26.30
C GLN A 59 30.99 -1.59 -26.87
N SER A 60 30.71 -2.70 -27.57
CA SER A 60 29.38 -2.96 -28.13
C SER A 60 28.32 -3.26 -27.06
N LYS A 61 28.73 -3.80 -25.91
CA LYS A 61 27.86 -3.94 -24.74
C LYS A 61 27.53 -2.58 -24.11
N LYS A 62 28.50 -1.66 -24.09
CA LYS A 62 28.33 -0.28 -23.60
C LYS A 62 27.51 0.59 -24.55
N SER A 63 27.68 0.43 -25.87
CA SER A 63 26.92 1.19 -26.88
C SER A 63 25.49 0.70 -27.09
N GLY A 64 25.11 -0.46 -26.53
CA GLY A 64 23.76 -1.02 -26.64
C GLY A 64 23.50 -1.84 -27.90
N LEU A 65 24.47 -1.99 -28.81
CA LEU A 65 24.32 -2.69 -30.09
C LEU A 65 23.92 -4.17 -29.93
N LEU A 66 24.42 -4.84 -28.88
CA LEU A 66 23.97 -6.21 -28.54
C LEU A 66 22.53 -6.23 -28.01
N ALA A 67 22.14 -5.23 -27.22
CA ALA A 67 20.81 -5.14 -26.64
C ALA A 67 19.75 -4.87 -27.72
N GLU A 68 20.05 -4.03 -28.71
CA GLU A 68 19.17 -3.77 -29.85
C GLU A 68 18.92 -5.02 -30.69
N LYS A 69 19.98 -5.82 -30.96
CA LYS A 69 19.82 -7.08 -31.68
C LYS A 69 18.99 -8.09 -30.89
N ALA A 70 19.22 -8.19 -29.58
CA ALA A 70 18.43 -9.04 -28.71
C ALA A 70 16.95 -8.63 -28.70
N ARG A 71 16.68 -7.32 -28.61
CA ARG A 71 15.32 -6.75 -28.70
C ARG A 71 14.64 -7.06 -30.03
N LYS A 72 15.34 -6.89 -31.17
CA LYS A 72 14.81 -7.25 -32.50
C LYS A 72 14.48 -8.74 -32.59
N THR A 73 15.36 -9.59 -32.08
CA THR A 73 15.14 -11.05 -32.05
C THR A 73 13.92 -11.43 -31.19
N LEU A 74 13.77 -10.79 -30.04
CA LEU A 74 12.63 -11.01 -29.14
C LEU A 74 11.32 -10.53 -29.77
N LEU A 75 11.35 -9.39 -30.46
CA LEU A 75 10.20 -8.86 -31.19
C LEU A 75 9.81 -9.79 -32.35
N GLU A 76 10.77 -10.26 -33.14
CA GLU A 76 10.55 -11.15 -34.29
C GLU A 76 10.00 -12.52 -33.86
N LYS A 77 10.53 -13.11 -32.77
CA LYS A 77 10.15 -14.45 -32.34
C LYS A 77 8.94 -14.51 -31.41
N TYR A 78 8.76 -13.48 -30.57
CA TYR A 78 7.80 -13.52 -29.47
C TYR A 78 6.91 -12.27 -29.40
N GLY A 79 7.09 -11.30 -30.31
CA GLY A 79 6.27 -10.08 -30.35
C GLY A 79 6.43 -9.17 -29.13
N VAL A 80 7.41 -9.43 -28.26
CA VAL A 80 7.65 -8.67 -27.02
C VAL A 80 9.06 -8.12 -27.00
N GLU A 81 9.24 -6.92 -26.47
CA GLU A 81 10.56 -6.28 -26.38
C GLU A 81 11.36 -6.80 -25.19
N ASN A 82 10.66 -7.23 -24.14
CA ASN A 82 11.23 -7.78 -22.92
C ASN A 82 10.52 -9.09 -22.54
N PRO A 83 11.26 -10.16 -22.17
CA PRO A 83 10.65 -11.38 -21.64
C PRO A 83 9.66 -11.16 -20.49
N SER A 84 9.84 -10.11 -19.67
CA SER A 84 8.93 -9.78 -18.56
C SER A 84 7.56 -9.22 -19.01
N GLN A 85 7.46 -8.74 -20.25
CA GLN A 85 6.21 -8.27 -20.85
C GLN A 85 5.38 -9.43 -21.42
N SER A 86 5.98 -10.62 -21.58
CA SER A 86 5.26 -11.78 -22.10
C SER A 86 4.11 -12.18 -21.14
N PRO A 87 2.86 -12.26 -21.62
CA PRO A 87 1.72 -12.63 -20.79
C PRO A 87 1.90 -13.98 -20.10
N ALA A 88 2.54 -14.95 -20.77
CA ALA A 88 2.80 -16.28 -20.21
C ALA A 88 3.76 -16.22 -19.01
N VAL A 89 4.76 -15.35 -19.06
CA VAL A 89 5.71 -15.14 -17.96
C VAL A 89 5.03 -14.43 -16.79
N GLN A 90 4.23 -13.41 -17.07
CA GLN A 90 3.46 -12.69 -16.05
C GLN A 90 2.47 -13.61 -15.32
N GLU A 91 1.78 -14.48 -16.06
CA GLU A 91 0.82 -15.42 -15.49
C GLU A 91 1.50 -16.45 -14.57
N LYS A 92 2.70 -16.92 -14.96
CA LYS A 92 3.50 -17.80 -14.09
C LYS A 92 3.93 -17.10 -12.80
N ILE A 93 4.29 -15.82 -12.89
CA ILE A 93 4.64 -15.00 -11.72
C ILE A 93 3.42 -14.84 -10.79
N ARG A 94 2.24 -14.52 -11.34
CA ARG A 94 1.00 -14.39 -10.56
C ARG A 94 0.65 -15.69 -9.83
N LYS A 95 0.65 -16.83 -10.54
CA LYS A 95 0.35 -18.14 -9.94
C LYS A 95 1.32 -18.50 -8.81
N ASN A 96 2.61 -18.20 -8.97
CA ASN A 96 3.60 -18.46 -7.93
C ASN A 96 3.43 -17.53 -6.72
N ASN A 97 3.14 -16.24 -6.94
CA ASN A 97 2.88 -15.30 -5.86
C ASN A 97 1.62 -15.66 -5.08
N LEU A 98 0.55 -16.08 -5.77
CA LEU A 98 -0.68 -16.52 -5.14
C LEU A 98 -0.45 -17.77 -4.27
N LYS A 99 0.29 -18.76 -4.78
CA LYS A 99 0.66 -19.96 -4.01
C LYS A 99 1.49 -19.66 -2.76
N LYS A 100 2.43 -18.71 -2.86
CA LYS A 100 3.40 -18.45 -1.78
C LYS A 100 2.92 -17.41 -0.76
N TYR A 101 2.13 -16.44 -1.19
CA TYR A 101 1.78 -15.26 -0.39
C TYR A 101 0.27 -15.00 -0.31
N GLY A 102 -0.57 -15.80 -0.98
CA GLY A 102 -2.03 -15.60 -1.01
C GLY A 102 -2.48 -14.35 -1.78
N VAL A 103 -1.55 -13.62 -2.40
CA VAL A 103 -1.81 -12.37 -3.12
C VAL A 103 -1.10 -12.37 -4.48
N GLU A 104 -1.68 -11.69 -5.47
CA GLU A 104 -1.14 -11.62 -6.83
C GLU A 104 0.25 -10.97 -6.91
N HIS A 105 0.50 -10.00 -6.02
CA HIS A 105 1.75 -9.27 -5.93
C HIS A 105 2.30 -9.35 -4.51
N HIS A 106 3.53 -9.83 -4.37
CA HIS A 106 4.20 -10.01 -3.07
C HIS A 106 4.23 -8.72 -2.23
N THR A 107 4.28 -7.53 -2.87
CA THR A 107 4.27 -6.23 -2.18
C THR A 107 2.96 -5.93 -1.45
N LYS A 108 1.85 -6.54 -1.89
CA LYS A 108 0.53 -6.41 -1.24
C LYS A 108 0.37 -7.37 -0.06
N SER A 109 1.27 -8.33 0.12
CA SER A 109 1.19 -9.30 1.22
C SER A 109 1.42 -8.61 2.57
N GLU A 110 0.66 -8.98 3.58
CA GLU A 110 0.79 -8.43 4.93
C GLU A 110 2.20 -8.68 5.51
N CYS A 111 2.78 -9.86 5.27
CA CYS A 111 4.16 -10.17 5.66
C CYS A 111 5.19 -9.16 5.09
N PHE A 112 5.01 -8.70 3.86
CA PHE A 112 5.90 -7.72 3.26
C PHE A 112 5.66 -6.31 3.79
N LYS A 113 4.39 -5.91 3.99
CA LYS A 113 4.04 -4.62 4.58
C LYS A 113 4.62 -4.48 5.99
N GLU A 114 4.54 -5.54 6.79
CA GLU A 114 5.01 -5.54 8.16
C GLU A 114 6.54 -5.40 8.24
N LYS A 115 7.27 -6.17 7.41
CA LYS A 115 8.74 -6.00 7.27
C LYS A 115 9.12 -4.59 6.83
N GLN A 116 8.33 -3.99 5.94
CA GLN A 116 8.59 -2.63 5.47
C GLN A 116 8.38 -1.60 6.58
N LYS A 117 7.36 -1.76 7.43
CA LYS A 117 7.15 -0.92 8.61
C LYS A 117 8.30 -1.09 9.61
N GLN A 118 8.65 -2.34 9.95
CA GLN A 118 9.75 -2.65 10.88
C GLN A 118 11.06 -2.01 10.43
N CYS A 119 11.47 -2.19 9.17
CA CYS A 119 12.69 -1.56 8.66
C CYS A 119 12.65 -0.02 8.70
N ARG A 120 11.48 0.62 8.60
CA ARG A 120 11.36 2.09 8.73
C ARG A 120 11.47 2.52 10.17
N VAL A 121 10.83 1.80 11.09
CA VAL A 121 10.91 2.04 12.54
C VAL A 121 12.34 1.82 13.04
N GLU A 122 13.01 0.75 12.63
CA GLU A 122 14.40 0.47 13.00
C GLU A 122 15.38 1.56 12.53
N LYS A 123 15.17 2.10 11.32
CA LYS A 123 16.09 3.10 10.74
C LYS A 123 15.79 4.53 11.15
N PHE A 124 14.52 4.88 11.34
CA PHE A 124 14.08 6.27 11.51
C PHE A 124 13.26 6.51 12.77
N GLY A 125 12.95 5.48 13.56
CA GLY A 125 12.13 5.58 14.78
C GLY A 125 10.65 5.92 14.52
N VAL A 126 10.23 6.05 13.25
CA VAL A 126 8.88 6.45 12.86
C VAL A 126 8.35 5.52 11.76
N GLU A 127 7.04 5.30 11.74
CA GLU A 127 6.37 4.43 10.74
C GLU A 127 6.62 4.89 9.29
N HIS A 128 6.75 6.20 9.11
CA HIS A 128 6.96 6.81 7.81
C HIS A 128 7.98 7.94 7.88
N HIS A 129 8.96 7.91 6.97
CA HIS A 129 10.02 8.93 6.88
C HIS A 129 9.48 10.37 6.70
N TRP A 130 8.27 10.53 6.15
CA TRP A 130 7.65 11.84 5.96
C TRP A 130 7.08 12.45 7.25
N MET A 131 7.00 11.67 8.34
CA MET A 131 6.64 12.14 9.66
C MET A 131 7.82 12.79 10.40
N LEU A 132 9.06 12.58 9.93
CA LEU A 132 10.24 13.24 10.48
C LEU A 132 10.13 14.76 10.29
N ASP A 133 10.39 15.51 11.35
CA ASP A 133 10.22 16.97 11.33
C ASP A 133 11.18 17.66 10.35
N GLU A 134 12.40 17.13 10.17
CA GLU A 134 13.33 17.60 9.14
C GLU A 134 12.74 17.50 7.73
N VAL A 135 12.07 16.40 7.42
CA VAL A 135 11.45 16.16 6.11
C VAL A 135 10.22 17.05 5.93
N LYS A 136 9.47 17.33 7.01
CA LYS A 136 8.36 18.30 6.98
C LYS A 136 8.86 19.72 6.72
N GLN A 137 9.95 20.13 7.36
CA GLN A 137 10.52 21.47 7.21
C GLN A 137 11.07 21.69 5.80
N LYS A 138 11.88 20.76 5.27
CA LYS A 138 12.39 20.84 3.89
C LYS A 138 11.27 20.95 2.86
N ARG A 139 10.18 20.21 3.06
CA ARG A 139 9.01 20.27 2.19
C ARG A 139 8.36 21.65 2.19
N LYS A 140 8.15 22.24 3.38
CA LYS A 140 7.61 23.61 3.52
C LYS A 140 8.53 24.64 2.88
N GLU A 141 9.84 24.49 3.03
CA GLU A 141 10.83 25.36 2.39
C GLU A 141 10.76 25.29 0.86
N THR A 142 10.69 24.08 0.29
CA THR A 142 10.50 23.91 -1.16
C THR A 142 9.19 24.53 -1.64
N TRP A 143 8.10 24.40 -0.89
CA TRP A 143 6.83 25.03 -1.24
C TRP A 143 6.88 26.55 -1.17
N ARG A 144 7.57 27.12 -0.18
CA ARG A 144 7.80 28.57 -0.09
C ARG A 144 8.66 29.09 -1.24
N GLN A 145 9.72 28.36 -1.61
CA GLN A 145 10.57 28.73 -2.74
C GLN A 145 9.82 28.72 -4.07
N ASN A 146 8.99 27.70 -4.31
CA ASN A 146 8.30 27.54 -5.59
C ASN A 146 7.00 28.33 -5.69
N TYR A 147 6.24 28.45 -4.60
CA TYR A 147 4.86 28.93 -4.62
C TYR A 147 4.58 30.03 -3.58
N GLY A 148 5.59 30.51 -2.85
CA GLY A 148 5.45 31.57 -1.84
C GLY A 148 4.57 31.22 -0.64
N THR A 149 4.13 29.97 -0.51
CA THR A 149 3.16 29.54 0.50
C THR A 149 3.58 28.23 1.15
N ASP A 150 3.13 28.02 2.39
CA ASP A 150 3.37 26.77 3.14
C ASP A 150 2.48 25.61 2.65
N ASN A 151 1.53 25.88 1.75
CA ASN A 151 0.64 24.88 1.17
C ASN A 151 0.46 25.17 -0.33
N PRO A 152 0.89 24.26 -1.23
CA PRO A 152 0.73 24.44 -2.67
C PRO A 152 -0.72 24.69 -3.11
N PHE A 153 -1.71 24.11 -2.43
CA PHE A 153 -3.12 24.31 -2.77
C PHE A 153 -3.66 25.68 -2.35
N ALA A 154 -2.96 26.40 -1.48
CA ALA A 154 -3.30 27.78 -1.13
C ALA A 154 -2.79 28.78 -2.17
N ALA A 155 -1.77 28.42 -2.95
CA ALA A 155 -1.23 29.25 -4.02
C ALA A 155 -2.27 29.45 -5.13
N GLU A 156 -2.46 30.70 -5.55
CA GLU A 156 -3.51 31.05 -6.50
C GLU A 156 -3.27 30.41 -7.88
N GLU A 157 -2.01 30.28 -8.31
CA GLU A 157 -1.63 29.60 -9.56
C GLU A 157 -2.12 28.14 -9.62
N ILE A 158 -2.09 27.44 -8.48
CA ILE A 158 -2.53 26.04 -8.41
C ILE A 158 -4.06 25.98 -8.41
N LYS A 159 -4.74 26.92 -7.74
CA LYS A 159 -6.20 26.99 -7.78
C LYS A 159 -6.70 27.25 -9.20
N ASP A 160 -6.04 28.13 -9.96
CA ASP A 160 -6.43 28.43 -11.33
C ASP A 160 -6.19 27.25 -12.27
N LYS A 161 -5.10 26.50 -12.10
CA LYS A 161 -4.90 25.23 -12.83
C LYS A 161 -5.97 24.20 -12.49
N ILE A 162 -6.38 24.12 -11.23
CA ILE A 162 -7.45 23.21 -10.79
C ILE A 162 -8.78 23.62 -11.45
N ARG A 163 -9.14 24.91 -11.41
CA ARG A 163 -10.34 25.45 -12.08
C ARG A 163 -10.32 25.16 -13.58
N GLN A 164 -9.19 25.44 -14.25
CA GLN A 164 -9.04 25.17 -15.67
C GLN A 164 -9.22 23.69 -16.01
N THR A 165 -8.68 22.79 -15.18
CA THR A 165 -8.83 21.34 -15.35
C THR A 165 -10.29 20.91 -15.16
N PHE A 166 -10.99 21.47 -14.18
CA PHE A 166 -12.41 21.18 -13.96
C PHE A 166 -13.30 21.72 -15.08
N GLN A 167 -13.00 22.93 -15.57
CA GLN A 167 -13.69 23.51 -16.72
C GLN A 167 -13.47 22.69 -18.00
N GLN A 168 -12.25 22.20 -18.24
CA GLN A 168 -11.93 21.36 -19.40
C GLN A 168 -12.63 20.00 -19.37
N ASN A 169 -12.66 19.35 -18.20
CA ASN A 169 -13.19 17.99 -18.08
C ASN A 169 -14.70 17.95 -17.87
N TYR A 170 -15.25 18.92 -17.13
CA TYR A 170 -16.62 18.88 -16.62
C TYR A 170 -17.42 20.15 -16.92
N GLY A 171 -16.84 21.13 -17.62
CA GLY A 171 -17.53 22.38 -17.97
C GLY A 171 -17.92 23.27 -16.79
N THR A 172 -17.46 22.96 -15.58
CA THR A 172 -17.82 23.66 -14.34
C THR A 172 -16.60 23.81 -13.43
N ASP A 173 -16.59 24.86 -12.61
CA ASP A 173 -15.54 25.08 -11.60
C ASP A 173 -15.61 24.09 -10.43
N ASN A 174 -16.73 23.37 -10.29
CA ASN A 174 -16.94 22.38 -9.24
C ASN A 174 -17.42 21.07 -9.86
N PRO A 175 -16.61 20.00 -9.81
CA PRO A 175 -17.00 18.69 -10.32
C PRO A 175 -18.34 18.18 -9.76
N PHE A 176 -18.69 18.50 -8.51
CA PHE A 176 -19.97 18.08 -7.92
C PHE A 176 -21.20 18.85 -8.46
N ALA A 177 -20.98 19.99 -9.12
CA ALA A 177 -22.02 20.71 -9.82
C ALA A 177 -22.25 20.18 -11.25
N ALA A 178 -21.31 19.39 -11.79
CA ALA A 178 -21.46 18.78 -13.09
C ALA A 178 -22.59 17.74 -13.10
N GLU A 179 -23.51 17.85 -14.05
CA GLU A 179 -24.69 16.98 -14.15
C GLU A 179 -24.31 15.50 -14.23
N GLU A 180 -23.27 15.15 -14.99
CA GLU A 180 -22.77 13.77 -15.10
C GLU A 180 -22.37 13.15 -13.74
N ILE A 181 -21.78 13.96 -12.86
CA ILE A 181 -21.35 13.51 -11.54
C ILE A 181 -22.58 13.38 -10.63
N GLN A 182 -23.53 14.30 -10.72
CA GLN A 182 -24.79 14.21 -9.98
C GLN A 182 -25.62 12.98 -10.39
N GLU A 183 -25.63 12.62 -11.66
CA GLU A 183 -26.25 11.39 -12.17
C GLU A 183 -25.60 10.14 -11.57
N LYS A 184 -24.26 10.05 -11.61
CA LYS A 184 -23.54 8.93 -10.98
C LYS A 184 -23.80 8.83 -9.48
N ILE A 185 -23.93 9.96 -8.80
CA ILE A 185 -24.30 10.00 -7.37
C ILE A 185 -25.71 9.44 -7.19
N ARG A 186 -26.69 9.89 -7.98
CA ARG A 186 -28.08 9.39 -7.94
C ARG A 186 -28.15 7.89 -8.23
N ASP A 187 -27.46 7.41 -9.27
CA ASP A 187 -27.43 6.00 -9.64
C ASP A 187 -26.81 5.14 -8.53
N THR A 188 -25.73 5.61 -7.91
CA THR A 188 -25.08 4.91 -6.80
C THR A 188 -26.00 4.87 -5.58
N LEU A 189 -26.68 5.97 -5.27
CA LEU A 189 -27.62 6.05 -4.16
C LEU A 189 -28.84 5.15 -4.40
N MET A 190 -29.37 5.12 -5.61
CA MET A 190 -30.51 4.28 -5.97
C MET A 190 -30.13 2.79 -5.94
N THR A 191 -28.97 2.42 -6.50
CA THR A 191 -28.52 1.03 -6.55
C THR A 191 -28.22 0.46 -5.17
N ARG A 192 -27.57 1.24 -4.29
CA ARG A 192 -27.14 0.75 -2.97
C ARG A 192 -28.18 0.94 -1.87
N TYR A 193 -28.93 2.04 -1.93
CA TYR A 193 -29.78 2.50 -0.85
C TYR A 193 -31.24 2.72 -1.27
N GLY A 194 -31.59 2.57 -2.54
CA GLY A 194 -32.96 2.76 -3.04
C GLY A 194 -33.48 4.20 -2.90
N VAL A 195 -32.59 5.17 -2.70
CA VAL A 195 -32.94 6.59 -2.55
C VAL A 195 -32.27 7.44 -3.62
N ASP A 196 -32.92 8.52 -4.00
CA ASP A 196 -32.45 9.51 -4.98
C ASP A 196 -31.59 10.62 -4.34
N HIS A 197 -31.67 10.79 -3.02
CA HIS A 197 -30.96 11.85 -2.31
C HIS A 197 -30.55 11.44 -0.88
N CYS A 198 -29.34 11.82 -0.48
CA CYS A 198 -28.77 11.45 0.82
C CYS A 198 -29.55 12.01 2.02
N SER A 199 -30.23 13.15 1.84
CA SER A 199 -31.02 13.82 2.89
C SER A 199 -32.38 13.18 3.16
N LYS A 200 -32.80 12.14 2.41
CA LYS A 200 -33.94 11.30 2.81
C LYS A 200 -33.50 10.47 4.01
N TYR A 201 -33.59 11.10 5.18
CA TYR A 201 -32.90 10.74 6.43
C TYR A 201 -33.17 9.30 6.87
N ASP A 202 -34.38 8.78 6.65
CA ASP A 202 -34.81 7.51 7.23
C ASP A 202 -34.02 6.29 6.71
N VAL A 203 -34.01 6.08 5.39
CA VAL A 203 -33.37 4.88 4.78
C VAL A 203 -31.83 4.99 4.81
N THR A 204 -31.29 6.19 4.62
CA THR A 204 -29.84 6.40 4.63
C THR A 204 -29.27 6.30 6.04
N HIS A 205 -29.95 6.85 7.04
CA HIS A 205 -29.57 6.71 8.44
C HIS A 205 -29.63 5.25 8.88
N ARG A 206 -30.72 4.55 8.55
CA ARG A 206 -30.89 3.11 8.81
C ARG A 206 -29.68 2.31 8.30
N LYS A 207 -29.32 2.48 7.03
CA LYS A 207 -28.20 1.78 6.40
C LYS A 207 -26.83 2.19 6.95
N GLN A 208 -26.66 3.46 7.35
CA GLN A 208 -25.44 3.93 8.01
C GLN A 208 -25.25 3.29 9.39
N VAL A 209 -26.33 3.16 10.16
CA VAL A 209 -26.32 2.49 11.47
C VAL A 209 -26.02 1.01 11.29
N GLU A 210 -26.70 0.33 10.35
CA GLU A 210 -26.44 -1.08 10.03
C GLU A 210 -24.97 -1.33 9.65
N ALA A 211 -24.38 -0.48 8.79
CA ALA A 211 -22.98 -0.60 8.40
C ALA A 211 -22.00 -0.32 9.55
N LYS A 212 -22.35 0.58 10.47
CA LYS A 212 -21.51 0.96 11.61
C LYS A 212 -21.56 -0.08 12.72
N VAL A 213 -22.73 -0.64 13.01
CA VAL A 213 -22.97 -1.59 14.09
C VAL A 213 -22.76 -3.04 13.63
N GLY A 214 -22.99 -3.32 12.33
CA GLY A 214 -22.93 -4.66 11.77
C GLY A 214 -24.16 -5.52 12.10
N MET A 215 -25.27 -4.89 12.48
CA MET A 215 -26.53 -5.53 12.88
C MET A 215 -27.69 -4.92 12.09
N ASP A 216 -28.81 -5.65 11.99
CA ASP A 216 -30.04 -5.07 11.47
C ASP A 216 -30.51 -3.92 12.36
N TYR A 217 -31.04 -2.86 11.74
CA TYR A 217 -31.42 -1.64 12.42
C TYR A 217 -32.57 -1.84 13.42
N ASP A 218 -33.59 -2.60 13.02
CA ASP A 218 -34.78 -2.80 13.85
C ASP A 218 -34.37 -3.62 15.08
N TYR A 219 -33.61 -4.70 14.89
CA TYR A 219 -33.01 -5.46 16.00
C TYR A 219 -32.13 -4.60 16.92
N TYR A 220 -31.30 -3.73 16.34
CA TYR A 220 -30.43 -2.85 17.12
C TYR A 220 -31.22 -1.92 18.04
N TYR A 221 -32.29 -1.30 17.53
CA TYR A 221 -33.09 -0.35 18.31
C TYR A 221 -34.09 -1.02 19.25
N ASP A 222 -34.70 -2.13 18.85
CA ASP A 222 -35.77 -2.77 19.62
C ASP A 222 -35.22 -3.67 20.75
N GLU A 223 -34.12 -4.39 20.50
CA GLU A 223 -33.59 -5.38 21.45
C GLU A 223 -32.24 -4.96 22.05
N PHE A 224 -31.26 -4.62 21.19
CA PHE A 224 -29.89 -4.41 21.64
C PHE A 224 -29.73 -3.10 22.43
N LEU A 225 -30.22 -1.98 21.90
CA LEU A 225 -30.02 -0.66 22.50
C LEU A 225 -30.65 -0.54 23.89
N PRO A 226 -31.90 -1.00 24.14
CA PRO A 226 -32.48 -0.99 25.48
C PRO A 226 -31.72 -1.87 26.48
N ALA A 227 -31.31 -3.07 26.05
CA ALA A 227 -30.53 -3.99 26.87
C ALA A 227 -29.15 -3.40 27.23
N PHE A 228 -28.46 -2.83 26.24
CA PHE A 228 -27.18 -2.15 26.41
C PHE A 228 -27.31 -0.92 27.31
N GLU A 229 -28.36 -0.11 27.15
CA GLU A 229 -28.60 1.04 28.03
C GLU A 229 -28.83 0.61 29.48
N SER A 230 -29.61 -0.46 29.70
CA SER A 230 -29.82 -1.03 31.03
C SER A 230 -28.50 -1.50 31.64
N TYR A 231 -27.70 -2.25 30.88
CA TYR A 231 -26.37 -2.69 31.29
C TYR A 231 -25.44 -1.51 31.62
N ARG A 232 -25.36 -0.52 30.73
CA ARG A 232 -24.56 0.70 30.91
C ARG A 232 -24.95 1.45 32.18
N ARG A 233 -26.25 1.55 32.49
CA ARG A 233 -26.73 2.19 33.74
C ARG A 233 -26.26 1.41 34.98
N LYS A 234 -26.29 0.08 34.95
CA LYS A 234 -25.77 -0.77 36.05
C LYS A 234 -24.26 -0.57 36.23
N VAL A 235 -23.48 -0.63 35.15
CA VAL A 235 -22.02 -0.37 35.19
C VAL A 235 -21.72 0.98 35.82
N TRP A 236 -22.37 2.06 35.35
CA TRP A 236 -22.16 3.38 35.93
C TRP A 236 -22.61 3.51 37.39
N ALA A 237 -23.62 2.74 37.81
CA ALA A 237 -24.02 2.69 39.21
C ALA A 237 -22.94 2.04 40.09
N VAL A 238 -22.24 1.02 39.59
CA VAL A 238 -21.07 0.41 40.26
C VAL A 238 -19.88 1.38 40.24
N THR A 239 -19.54 1.95 39.07
CA THR A 239 -18.42 2.88 38.89
C THR A 239 -18.50 4.08 39.85
N LYS A 240 -19.70 4.63 40.08
CA LYS A 240 -19.90 5.75 41.01
C LYS A 240 -19.68 5.38 42.48
N LYS A 241 -19.77 4.10 42.84
CA LYS A 241 -19.50 3.60 44.20
C LYS A 241 -18.01 3.33 44.44
N GLN A 242 -17.20 3.26 43.39
CA GLN A 242 -15.76 3.05 43.49
C GLN A 242 -15.06 4.32 44.03
N PRO A 243 -13.92 4.17 44.72
CA PRO A 243 -13.15 5.30 45.25
C PRO A 243 -12.39 6.03 44.12
N LEU A 244 -13.10 6.77 43.26
CA LEU A 244 -12.51 7.42 42.07
C LEU A 244 -11.41 8.44 42.39
N GLU A 245 -11.41 8.98 43.61
CA GLU A 245 -10.39 9.91 44.12
C GLU A 245 -8.98 9.30 44.13
N THR A 246 -8.86 7.96 44.15
CA THR A 246 -7.56 7.29 44.09
C THR A 246 -6.96 7.27 42.68
N LEU A 247 -7.72 7.65 41.65
CA LEU A 247 -7.26 7.64 40.28
C LEU A 247 -6.36 8.84 40.01
N GLU A 248 -5.24 8.59 39.34
CA GLU A 248 -4.34 9.65 38.89
C GLU A 248 -5.10 10.67 38.02
N ASN A 249 -4.84 11.96 38.23
CA ASN A 249 -5.49 13.06 37.50
C ASN A 249 -6.99 13.24 37.77
N PHE A 250 -7.54 12.66 38.85
CA PHE A 250 -8.93 12.88 39.24
C PHE A 250 -9.25 14.36 39.51
N ASP A 251 -8.32 15.11 40.12
CA ASP A 251 -8.49 16.54 40.40
C ASP A 251 -8.64 17.39 39.14
N GLN A 252 -8.14 16.90 37.99
CA GLN A 252 -8.21 17.57 36.69
C GLN A 252 -9.48 17.20 35.91
N ARG A 253 -10.46 16.57 36.58
CA ARG A 253 -11.72 16.17 35.97
C ARG A 253 -12.49 17.38 35.46
N GLY A 254 -12.91 17.31 34.20
CA GLY A 254 -13.60 18.42 33.54
C GLY A 254 -14.51 17.94 32.42
N ARG A 255 -15.13 18.90 31.72
CA ARG A 255 -15.94 18.64 30.51
C ARG A 255 -15.17 19.07 29.27
N GLY A 256 -15.49 18.44 28.13
CA GLY A 256 -14.95 18.81 26.83
C GLY A 256 -13.57 18.23 26.56
N ASN A 257 -12.94 18.65 25.45
CA ASN A 257 -11.73 18.02 24.93
C ASN A 257 -10.50 18.11 25.86
N ASN A 258 -10.45 19.15 26.69
CA ASN A 258 -9.30 19.45 27.56
C ASN A 258 -9.50 19.00 29.01
N GLY A 259 -10.69 18.54 29.39
CA GLY A 259 -10.95 18.00 30.72
C GLY A 259 -10.65 16.50 30.79
N TYR A 260 -10.30 15.99 31.97
CA TYR A 260 -10.18 14.55 32.15
C TYR A 260 -11.55 13.90 32.37
N HIS A 261 -11.81 12.81 31.67
CA HIS A 261 -13.01 11.99 31.78
C HIS A 261 -12.67 10.68 32.50
N VAL A 262 -13.66 10.09 33.17
CA VAL A 262 -13.56 8.71 33.67
C VAL A 262 -13.73 7.78 32.47
N ASP A 263 -12.70 7.00 32.17
CA ASP A 263 -12.64 6.04 31.08
C ASP A 263 -12.60 4.60 31.64
N HIS A 264 -13.34 3.70 30.99
CA HIS A 264 -13.29 2.26 31.24
C HIS A 264 -12.26 1.64 30.29
N ILE A 265 -11.17 1.07 30.81
CA ILE A 265 -10.04 0.55 30.03
C ILE A 265 -10.54 -0.51 29.04
N VAL A 266 -11.24 -1.53 29.56
CA VAL A 266 -12.16 -2.38 28.81
C VAL A 266 -13.49 -1.63 28.67
N SER A 267 -13.94 -1.43 27.43
CA SER A 267 -15.11 -0.63 27.13
C SER A 267 -16.39 -1.29 27.64
N ILE A 268 -17.38 -0.47 28.04
CA ILE A 268 -18.71 -0.96 28.43
C ILE A 268 -19.37 -1.75 27.29
N SER A 269 -19.09 -1.37 26.02
CA SER A 269 -19.62 -2.08 24.85
C SER A 269 -19.03 -3.47 24.71
N ASP A 270 -17.74 -3.64 24.99
CA ASP A 270 -17.09 -4.95 24.88
C ASP A 270 -17.50 -5.85 26.05
N GLY A 271 -17.64 -5.29 27.25
CA GLY A 271 -18.20 -6.02 28.40
C GLY A 271 -19.61 -6.55 28.12
N PHE A 272 -20.49 -5.72 27.52
CA PHE A 272 -21.83 -6.16 27.15
C PHE A 272 -21.84 -7.28 26.09
N LYS A 273 -21.03 -7.15 25.04
CA LYS A 273 -20.96 -8.15 23.96
C LYS A 273 -20.44 -9.51 24.44
N ASN A 274 -19.56 -9.51 25.43
CA ASN A 274 -18.99 -10.72 26.02
C ASN A 274 -19.75 -11.18 27.27
N ASN A 275 -20.93 -10.59 27.54
CA ASN A 275 -21.79 -10.94 28.67
C ASN A 275 -21.09 -10.89 30.04
N ILE A 276 -20.16 -9.93 30.22
CA ILE A 276 -19.40 -9.75 31.46
C ILE A 276 -20.25 -9.00 32.48
N GLU A 277 -20.16 -9.39 33.75
CA GLU A 277 -20.91 -8.74 34.82
C GLU A 277 -20.61 -7.23 34.95
N PRO A 278 -21.64 -6.38 35.19
CA PRO A 278 -21.46 -4.95 35.40
C PRO A 278 -20.48 -4.60 36.52
N GLU A 279 -20.38 -5.46 37.53
CA GLU A 279 -19.52 -5.35 38.70
C GLU A 279 -18.04 -5.38 38.31
N VAL A 280 -17.67 -6.26 37.37
CA VAL A 280 -16.32 -6.40 36.83
C VAL A 280 -15.95 -5.18 35.97
N ILE A 281 -16.84 -4.79 35.04
CA ILE A 281 -16.58 -3.64 34.16
C ILE A 281 -16.55 -2.34 34.96
N GLY A 282 -17.40 -2.19 35.97
CA GLY A 282 -17.46 -1.01 36.82
C GLY A 282 -16.38 -0.93 37.89
N HIS A 283 -15.53 -1.97 38.03
CA HIS A 283 -14.52 -2.10 39.07
C HIS A 283 -13.39 -1.07 38.92
N ILE A 284 -12.82 -0.60 40.04
CA ILE A 284 -11.76 0.44 40.04
C ILE A 284 -10.55 0.07 39.17
N LYS A 285 -10.20 -1.22 39.08
CA LYS A 285 -9.10 -1.73 38.25
C LYS A 285 -9.33 -1.55 36.75
N ASN A 286 -10.59 -1.40 36.32
CA ASN A 286 -10.94 -1.10 34.93
C ASN A 286 -11.07 0.42 34.67
N LEU A 287 -10.81 1.29 35.65
CA LEU A 287 -11.04 2.72 35.52
C LEU A 287 -9.73 3.49 35.45
N ARG A 288 -9.71 4.53 34.61
CA ARG A 288 -8.64 5.52 34.58
C ARG A 288 -9.17 6.90 34.21
N MET A 289 -8.41 7.94 34.51
CA MET A 289 -8.69 9.28 34.00
C MET A 289 -7.99 9.45 32.66
N LEU A 290 -8.77 9.71 31.61
CA LEU A 290 -8.25 9.92 30.26
C LEU A 290 -8.67 11.30 29.76
N LEU A 291 -7.77 12.00 29.07
CA LEU A 291 -8.05 13.31 28.54
C LEU A 291 -9.23 13.23 27.55
N GLY A 292 -10.15 14.19 27.60
CA GLY A 292 -11.41 14.11 26.85
C GLY A 292 -11.22 13.86 25.36
N ARG A 293 -10.25 14.53 24.74
CA ARG A 293 -9.88 14.31 23.31
C ARG A 293 -9.43 12.88 23.02
N GLU A 294 -8.70 12.25 23.95
CA GLU A 294 -8.17 10.89 23.81
C GLU A 294 -9.28 9.87 24.03
N ASN A 295 -10.14 10.08 25.03
CA ASN A 295 -11.31 9.24 25.28
C ASN A 295 -12.30 9.26 24.09
N ILE A 296 -12.57 10.44 23.52
CA ILE A 296 -13.39 10.56 22.31
C ILE A 296 -12.75 9.82 21.13
N SER A 297 -11.43 9.90 20.97
CA SER A 297 -10.70 9.20 19.90
C SER A 297 -10.66 7.69 20.10
N LYS A 298 -10.62 7.20 21.34
CA LYS A 298 -10.68 5.78 21.69
C LYS A 298 -12.02 5.16 21.31
N GLY A 299 -13.11 5.88 21.59
CA GLY A 299 -14.47 5.44 21.25
C GLY A 299 -14.84 4.14 21.97
N PRO A 300 -15.37 3.11 21.27
CA PRO A 300 -15.81 1.86 21.90
C PRO A 300 -14.69 0.82 22.06
N LYS A 301 -13.45 1.13 21.70
CA LYS A 301 -12.34 0.18 21.75
C LYS A 301 -11.91 -0.09 23.18
N SER A 302 -11.43 -1.29 23.46
CA SER A 302 -10.78 -1.64 24.72
C SER A 302 -9.27 -1.56 24.57
N ASP A 303 -8.60 -1.02 25.58
CA ASP A 303 -7.12 -0.92 25.64
C ASP A 303 -6.49 -2.02 26.50
N MET A 304 -7.31 -2.94 27.02
CA MET A 304 -6.94 -4.11 27.80
C MET A 304 -7.78 -5.29 27.32
N GLU A 305 -7.25 -6.50 27.39
CA GLU A 305 -8.01 -7.72 27.09
C GLU A 305 -8.96 -8.06 28.24
N ILE A 306 -10.12 -8.64 27.92
CA ILE A 306 -11.14 -8.96 28.95
C ILE A 306 -10.62 -9.98 29.96
N ASN A 307 -9.83 -10.95 29.51
CA ASN A 307 -9.25 -11.99 30.39
C ASN A 307 -8.31 -11.39 31.44
N GLU A 308 -7.50 -10.42 31.04
CA GLU A 308 -6.61 -9.70 31.97
C GLU A 308 -7.43 -8.94 33.03
N LEU A 309 -8.56 -8.33 32.64
CA LEU A 309 -9.44 -7.69 33.60
C LEU A 309 -10.06 -8.70 34.58
N LEU A 310 -10.52 -9.86 34.10
CA LEU A 310 -11.10 -10.91 34.94
C LEU A 310 -10.08 -11.44 35.97
N GLU A 311 -8.84 -11.65 35.55
CA GLU A 311 -7.70 -11.99 36.42
C GLU A 311 -7.50 -10.92 37.50
N MET A 312 -7.50 -9.66 37.09
CA MET A 312 -7.30 -8.53 38.01
C MET A 312 -8.44 -8.40 39.01
N THR A 313 -9.69 -8.68 38.65
CA THR A 313 -10.84 -8.60 39.56
C THR A 313 -11.08 -9.88 40.36
N GLY A 314 -10.38 -10.97 40.05
CA GLY A 314 -10.59 -12.28 40.69
C GLY A 314 -11.91 -12.94 40.27
N ALA A 315 -12.42 -12.62 39.08
CA ALA A 315 -13.71 -13.11 38.57
C ALA A 315 -13.56 -14.29 37.60
N GLN A 316 -12.41 -14.97 37.61
CA GLN A 316 -12.03 -15.97 36.62
C GLN A 316 -12.74 -17.32 36.80
N ASP A 317 -13.34 -17.57 37.96
CA ASP A 317 -13.94 -18.87 38.31
C ASP A 317 -15.37 -19.10 37.76
N GLU A 318 -15.94 -18.14 37.02
CA GLU A 318 -17.36 -18.21 36.60
C GLU A 318 -17.60 -18.47 35.09
N MET A 319 -16.56 -18.60 34.26
CA MET A 319 -16.73 -18.86 32.81
C MET A 319 -16.56 -20.33 32.39
N ASP A 320 -16.13 -21.21 33.31
CA ASP A 320 -15.86 -22.64 33.04
C ASP A 320 -16.92 -23.61 33.60
N ASN A 321 -18.08 -23.12 34.07
CA ASN A 321 -19.20 -23.96 34.58
C ASN A 321 -20.47 -23.88 33.74
#